data_AF-A0A951B223-F1
#
_entry.id   AF-A0A951B223-F1
#
_cell.length_a   1.000
_cell.length_b   1.000
_cell.length_c   1.000
_cell.angle_alpha   90.00
_cell.angle_beta   90.00
_cell.angle_gamma   90.00
#
_symmetry.space_group_name_H-M   'P 1'
#
loop_
_entity.id
_entity.type
_entity.pdbx_description
1 polymer ?
#
loop_
_entity_poly.entity_id
_entity_poly.type
_entity_poly.pdbx_seq_one_letter_code
_entity_poly.pdbx_strand_id
1 'polypeptide(L)'
;MAKDTKKKRVEKLRSVESLKRAKASARKAGRAALLSHALGGVDATVLDRLAEVVLLRRDADPAVSHSARLLSRGTEKVAQKFGEEAVECLIEAIAGRREPLIGESADLLYHLIVLWVNAGVRPGEVWAELKRREGISGIAEKASRARALPRAAGLSTTKIP
;
A
#
# COMPACT_ATOMS: atom_id res chain seq x y z
N MET A 1 -53.71 -5.19 -14.40
CA MET A 1 -52.69 -4.16 -14.13
C MET A 1 -52.20 -4.10 -12.67
N ALA A 2 -52.93 -4.59 -11.66
CA ALA A 2 -52.54 -4.46 -10.24
C ALA A 2 -51.42 -5.42 -9.73
N LYS A 3 -51.17 -6.55 -10.40
CA LYS A 3 -50.11 -7.53 -10.00
C LYS A 3 -48.69 -7.00 -10.25
N ASP A 4 -48.52 -6.17 -11.28
CA ASP A 4 -47.23 -5.64 -11.71
C ASP A 4 -46.68 -4.58 -10.73
N THR A 5 -47.57 -3.77 -10.17
CA THR A 5 -47.25 -2.74 -9.18
C THR A 5 -46.78 -3.33 -7.86
N LYS A 6 -47.35 -4.49 -7.46
CA LYS A 6 -46.97 -5.20 -6.24
C LYS A 6 -45.59 -5.86 -6.38
N LYS A 7 -45.29 -6.44 -7.55
CA LYS A 7 -43.97 -7.04 -7.86
C LYS A 7 -42.86 -5.98 -7.84
N LYS A 8 -43.07 -4.84 -8.52
CA LYS A 8 -42.13 -3.70 -8.50
C LYS A 8 -41.88 -3.15 -7.08
N ARG A 9 -42.91 -3.15 -6.22
CA ARG A 9 -42.78 -2.69 -4.83
C ARG A 9 -41.95 -3.65 -3.97
N VAL A 10 -42.11 -4.96 -4.13
CA VAL A 10 -41.34 -5.98 -3.42
C VAL A 10 -39.86 -5.95 -3.83
N GLU A 11 -39.60 -5.76 -5.13
CA GLU A 11 -38.24 -5.67 -5.67
C GLU A 11 -37.51 -4.41 -5.18
N LYS A 12 -38.20 -3.27 -5.12
CA LYS A 12 -37.68 -2.02 -4.53
C LYS A 12 -37.33 -2.18 -3.06
N LEU A 13 -38.17 -2.87 -2.27
CA LEU A 13 -37.91 -3.13 -0.85
C LEU A 13 -36.67 -4.01 -0.64
N ARG A 14 -36.51 -5.07 -1.43
CA ARG A 14 -35.31 -5.94 -1.40
C ARG A 14 -34.03 -5.17 -1.72
N SER A 15 -34.08 -4.24 -2.67
CA SER A 15 -32.95 -3.36 -3.02
C SER A 15 -32.58 -2.39 -1.88
N VAL A 16 -33.57 -1.85 -1.15
CA VAL A 16 -33.31 -1.01 0.04
C VAL A 16 -32.67 -1.84 1.17
N GLU A 17 -33.11 -3.08 1.37
CA GLU A 17 -32.58 -4.01 2.37
C GLU A 17 -31.10 -4.35 2.09
N SER A 18 -30.75 -4.62 0.82
CA SER A 18 -29.38 -4.94 0.42
C SER A 18 -28.45 -3.73 0.60
N LEU A 19 -28.90 -2.52 0.26
CA LEU A 19 -28.16 -1.28 0.48
C LEU A 19 -27.93 -1.01 1.98
N LYS A 20 -28.92 -1.29 2.84
CA LYS A 20 -28.76 -1.16 4.31
C LYS A 20 -27.73 -2.15 4.84
N ARG A 21 -27.76 -3.41 4.38
CA ARG A 21 -26.77 -4.43 4.76
C ARG A 21 -25.35 -4.08 4.30
N ALA A 22 -25.20 -3.60 3.06
CA ALA A 22 -23.91 -3.16 2.53
C ALA A 22 -23.32 -1.99 3.35
N LYS A 23 -24.15 -0.98 3.69
CA LYS A 23 -23.72 0.15 4.55
C LYS A 23 -23.34 -0.30 5.96
N ALA A 24 -24.08 -1.23 6.56
CA ALA A 24 -23.76 -1.78 7.88
C ALA A 24 -22.44 -2.56 7.88
N SER A 25 -22.19 -3.36 6.83
CA SER A 25 -20.93 -4.08 6.64
C SER A 25 -19.75 -3.13 6.49
N ALA A 26 -19.87 -2.09 5.64
CA ALA A 26 -18.83 -1.07 5.46
C ALA A 26 -18.51 -0.30 6.77
N ARG A 27 -19.53 0.06 7.56
CA ARG A 27 -19.35 0.69 8.88
C ARG A 27 -18.65 -0.24 9.88
N LYS A 28 -19.01 -1.52 9.90
CA LYS A 28 -18.36 -2.53 10.76
C LYS A 28 -16.89 -2.72 10.38
N ALA A 29 -16.58 -2.80 9.08
CA ALA A 29 -15.22 -2.88 8.58
C ALA A 29 -14.40 -1.62 8.93
N GLY A 30 -14.95 -0.42 8.71
CA GLY A 30 -14.30 0.83 9.10
C GLY A 30 -14.04 0.94 10.60
N ARG A 31 -14.98 0.49 11.44
CA ARG A 31 -14.81 0.47 12.91
C ARG A 31 -13.76 -0.55 13.36
N ALA A 32 -13.68 -1.72 12.72
CA ALA A 32 -12.65 -2.73 13.01
C ALA A 32 -11.24 -2.22 12.65
N ALA A 33 -11.09 -1.56 11.50
CA ALA A 33 -9.84 -0.93 11.09
C ALA A 33 -9.41 0.19 12.06
N LEU A 34 -10.34 1.04 12.50
CA LEU A 34 -10.11 2.08 13.51
C LEU A 34 -9.65 1.50 14.87
N LEU A 35 -10.27 0.40 15.32
CA LEU A 35 -9.89 -0.29 16.56
C LEU A 35 -8.51 -0.95 16.46
N SER A 36 -8.19 -1.58 15.32
CA SER A 36 -6.85 -2.12 15.04
C SER A 36 -5.78 -1.03 15.07
N HIS A 37 -6.11 0.15 14.53
CA HIS A 37 -5.22 1.32 14.55
C HIS A 37 -5.02 1.88 15.96
N ALA A 38 -6.08 1.97 16.77
CA ALA A 38 -6.02 2.49 18.13
C ALA A 38 -5.31 1.57 19.14
N LEU A 39 -5.25 0.26 18.86
CA LEU A 39 -4.62 -0.74 19.72
C LEU A 39 -3.21 -1.15 19.25
N GLY A 40 -2.74 -0.60 18.12
CA GLY A 40 -1.46 -0.99 17.52
C GLY A 40 -0.25 -0.45 18.28
N GLY A 41 0.67 -1.35 18.64
CA GLY A 41 1.95 -1.00 19.26
C GLY A 41 2.94 -0.35 18.27
N VAL A 42 4.07 0.11 18.82
CA VAL A 42 5.21 0.64 18.04
C VAL A 42 6.01 -0.55 17.50
N ASP A 43 5.50 -1.15 16.44
CA ASP A 43 6.12 -2.28 15.75
C ASP A 43 5.83 -2.26 14.24
N ALA A 44 6.43 -3.19 13.50
CA ALA A 44 6.35 -3.24 12.03
C ALA A 44 4.93 -3.45 11.48
N THR A 45 3.96 -3.92 12.28
CA THR A 45 2.56 -4.08 11.84
C THR A 45 1.91 -2.73 11.48
N VAL A 46 2.53 -1.60 11.86
CA VAL A 46 2.13 -0.26 11.39
C VAL A 46 2.10 -0.16 9.86
N LEU A 47 3.00 -0.86 9.16
CA LEU A 47 3.08 -0.83 7.69
C LEU A 47 1.87 -1.49 7.05
N ASP A 48 1.38 -2.59 7.62
CA ASP A 48 0.16 -3.25 7.16
C ASP A 48 -1.06 -2.36 7.38
N ARG A 49 -1.17 -1.73 8.57
CA ARG A 49 -2.26 -0.78 8.87
C ARG A 49 -2.22 0.43 7.93
N LEU A 50 -1.04 0.95 7.62
CA LEU A 50 -0.87 2.05 6.66
C LEU A 50 -1.33 1.63 5.25
N ALA A 51 -0.95 0.44 4.79
CA ALA A 51 -1.37 -0.06 3.50
C ALA A 51 -2.88 -0.25 3.40
N GLU A 52 -3.55 -0.75 4.45
CA GLU A 52 -5.01 -0.82 4.52
C GLU A 52 -5.66 0.56 4.40
N VAL A 53 -5.12 1.56 5.08
CA VAL A 53 -5.61 2.95 5.00
C VAL A 53 -5.42 3.54 3.61
N VAL A 54 -4.26 3.31 2.97
CA VAL A 54 -3.99 3.79 1.61
C VAL A 54 -4.93 3.11 0.61
N LEU A 55 -5.14 1.81 0.72
CA LEU A 55 -6.10 1.06 -0.11
C LEU A 55 -7.53 1.57 0.07
N LEU A 56 -7.97 1.79 1.31
CA LEU A 56 -9.31 2.31 1.61
C LEU A 56 -9.53 3.71 1.00
N ARG A 57 -8.46 4.52 0.96
CA ARG A 57 -8.48 5.88 0.44
C ARG A 57 -8.19 6.00 -1.05
N ARG A 58 -7.89 4.89 -1.75
CA ARG A 58 -7.55 4.91 -3.18
C ARG A 58 -8.60 5.63 -4.02
N ASP A 59 -9.87 5.34 -3.76
CA ASP A 59 -11.01 5.84 -4.52
C ASP A 59 -11.70 7.03 -3.81
N ALA A 60 -11.06 7.62 -2.79
CA ALA A 60 -11.54 8.82 -2.12
C ALA A 60 -11.30 10.07 -2.97
N ASP A 61 -11.94 11.19 -2.61
CA ASP A 61 -11.74 12.46 -3.32
C ASP A 61 -10.28 12.98 -3.16
N PRO A 62 -9.53 13.15 -4.26
CA PRO A 62 -8.16 13.70 -4.27
C PRO A 62 -8.03 15.10 -3.65
N ALA A 63 -9.11 15.89 -3.59
CA ALA A 63 -9.08 17.21 -2.97
C ALA A 63 -8.87 17.09 -1.45
N VAL A 64 -9.42 16.05 -0.81
CA VAL A 64 -9.44 15.90 0.65
C VAL A 64 -8.51 14.79 1.18
N SER A 65 -8.02 13.91 0.31
CA SER A 65 -7.13 12.81 0.70
C SER A 65 -5.78 12.88 -0.01
N HIS A 66 -4.69 12.96 0.77
CA HIS A 66 -3.33 12.95 0.24
C HIS A 66 -3.03 11.65 -0.54
N SER A 67 -3.39 10.49 0.00
CA SER A 67 -3.17 9.20 -0.67
C SER A 67 -3.95 9.12 -1.98
N ALA A 68 -5.22 9.54 -2.00
CA ALA A 68 -6.01 9.59 -3.24
C ALA A 68 -5.38 10.51 -4.28
N ARG A 69 -4.88 11.68 -3.85
CA ARG A 69 -4.20 12.65 -4.72
C ARG A 69 -2.92 12.11 -5.34
N LEU A 70 -2.12 11.36 -4.59
CA LEU A 70 -0.93 10.71 -5.13
C LEU A 70 -1.32 9.64 -6.14
N LEU A 71 -2.27 8.78 -5.78
CA LEU A 71 -2.71 7.66 -6.61
C LEU A 71 -3.36 8.14 -7.91
N SER A 72 -4.11 9.24 -7.88
CA SER A 72 -4.76 9.83 -9.06
C SER A 72 -3.78 10.43 -10.07
N ARG A 73 -2.51 10.64 -9.71
CA ARG A 73 -1.46 11.16 -10.60
C ARG A 73 -0.77 10.09 -11.44
N GLY A 74 -1.11 8.82 -11.23
CA GLY A 74 -0.55 7.69 -11.97
C GLY A 74 0.84 7.26 -11.50
N THR A 75 1.29 6.11 -12.02
CA THR A 75 2.49 5.40 -11.56
C THR A 75 3.76 6.22 -11.66
N GLU A 76 3.93 7.01 -12.73
CA GLU A 76 5.13 7.83 -12.92
C GLU A 76 5.33 8.83 -11.78
N LYS A 77 4.28 9.55 -11.39
CA LYS A 77 4.35 10.55 -10.32
C LYS A 77 4.49 9.92 -8.94
N VAL A 78 3.89 8.76 -8.72
CA VAL A 78 4.08 7.99 -7.48
C VAL A 78 5.53 7.50 -7.37
N ALA A 79 6.08 6.96 -8.45
CA ALA A 79 7.47 6.49 -8.49
C ALA A 79 8.48 7.64 -8.34
N GLN A 80 8.19 8.80 -8.96
CA GLN A 80 8.99 10.01 -8.77
C GLN A 80 9.06 10.39 -7.29
N LYS A 81 7.92 10.45 -6.60
CA LYS A 81 7.89 10.84 -5.19
C LYS A 81 8.64 9.83 -4.30
N PHE A 82 8.46 8.54 -4.53
CA PHE A 82 9.27 7.51 -3.86
C PHE A 82 10.78 7.72 -4.08
N GLY A 83 11.19 8.10 -5.30
CA GLY A 83 12.59 8.41 -5.60
C GLY A 83 13.12 9.64 -4.87
N GLU A 84 12.30 10.69 -4.71
CA GLU A 84 12.64 11.89 -3.93
C GLU A 84 12.93 11.52 -2.47
N GLU A 85 12.02 10.82 -1.80
CA GLU A 85 12.21 10.38 -0.40
C GLU A 85 13.43 9.48 -0.23
N ALA A 86 13.72 8.64 -1.23
CA ALA A 86 14.89 7.77 -1.20
C ALA A 86 16.19 8.59 -1.23
N VAL A 87 16.24 9.65 -2.05
CA VAL A 87 17.40 10.54 -2.13
C VAL A 87 17.51 11.39 -0.86
N GLU A 88 16.41 11.91 -0.32
CA GLU A 88 16.40 12.67 0.94
C GLU A 88 16.90 11.80 2.11
N CYS A 89 16.41 10.57 2.24
CA CYS A 89 16.90 9.61 3.23
C CYS A 89 18.40 9.33 3.10
N LEU A 90 18.92 9.19 1.87
CA LEU A 90 20.36 9.04 1.62
C LEU A 90 21.16 10.28 2.04
N ILE A 91 20.65 11.49 1.75
CA ILE A 91 21.29 12.75 2.13
C ILE A 91 21.40 12.86 3.65
N GLU A 92 20.33 12.56 4.37
CA GLU A 92 20.31 12.61 5.84
C GLU A 92 21.25 11.58 6.49
N ALA A 93 21.32 10.38 5.89
CA ALA A 93 22.25 9.34 6.32
C ALA A 93 23.71 9.76 6.13
N ILE A 94 24.06 10.30 4.95
CA ILE A 94 25.42 10.77 4.65
C ILE A 94 25.80 11.94 5.56
N ALA A 95 24.85 12.83 5.86
CA ALA A 95 25.07 13.96 6.74
C ALA A 95 25.13 13.59 8.24
N GLY A 96 24.85 12.33 8.60
CA GLY A 96 24.86 11.88 9.99
C GLY A 96 23.74 12.48 10.85
N ARG A 97 22.64 12.94 10.24
CA ARG A 97 21.53 13.60 10.94
C ARG A 97 20.44 12.59 11.31
N ARG A 98 20.47 12.12 12.54
CA ARG A 98 19.62 11.02 13.02
C ARG A 98 18.12 11.33 12.98
N GLU A 99 17.71 12.47 13.52
CA GLU A 99 16.29 12.83 13.63
C GLU A 99 15.65 13.04 12.25
N PRO A 100 16.25 13.80 11.33
CA PRO A 100 15.79 13.85 9.94
C PRO A 100 15.78 12.49 9.26
N LEU A 101 16.82 11.66 9.43
CA LEU A 101 16.89 10.33 8.83
C LEU A 101 15.70 9.44 9.25
N ILE A 102 15.24 9.54 10.50
CA ILE A 102 14.04 8.82 10.96
C ILE A 102 12.79 9.32 10.21
N GLY A 103 12.65 10.62 10.01
CA GLY A 103 11.56 11.24 9.25
C GLY A 103 11.54 10.77 7.80
N GLU A 104 12.65 10.96 7.08
CA GLU A 104 12.77 10.56 5.67
C GLU A 104 12.63 9.05 5.48
N SER A 105 13.06 8.24 6.47
CA SER A 105 12.82 6.79 6.44
C SER A 105 11.34 6.44 6.56
N ALA A 106 10.57 7.20 7.35
CA ALA A 106 9.13 7.00 7.46
C ALA A 106 8.40 7.40 6.17
N ASP A 107 8.79 8.53 5.56
CA ASP A 107 8.21 9.00 4.31
C ASP A 107 8.55 8.06 3.15
N LEU A 108 9.79 7.56 3.09
CA LEU A 108 10.22 6.52 2.15
C LEU A 108 9.34 5.26 2.24
N LEU A 109 9.09 4.75 3.45
CA LEU A 109 8.26 3.57 3.66
C LEU A 109 6.79 3.82 3.28
N TYR A 110 6.25 5.01 3.62
CA TYR A 110 4.90 5.40 3.21
C TYR A 110 4.77 5.47 1.69
N HIS A 111 5.72 6.13 1.00
CA HIS A 111 5.68 6.27 -0.45
C HIS A 111 5.93 4.95 -1.18
N LEU A 112 6.70 4.02 -0.60
CA LEU A 112 6.82 2.65 -1.08
C LEU A 112 5.48 1.90 -1.01
N ILE A 113 4.73 2.04 0.08
CA ILE A 113 3.38 1.46 0.22
C ILE A 113 2.43 2.05 -0.84
N VAL A 114 2.45 3.37 -1.05
CA VAL A 114 1.61 4.02 -2.09
C VAL A 114 1.98 3.48 -3.48
N LEU A 115 3.26 3.28 -3.77
CA LEU A 115 3.74 2.69 -5.01
C LEU A 115 3.22 1.26 -5.19
N TRP A 116 3.31 0.41 -4.16
CA TRP A 116 2.75 -0.94 -4.19
C TRP A 116 1.25 -0.94 -4.46
N VAL A 117 0.49 -0.12 -3.74
CA VAL A 117 -0.96 0.00 -3.94
C VAL A 117 -1.29 0.45 -5.36
N ASN A 118 -0.54 1.42 -5.91
CA ASN A 118 -0.71 1.86 -7.29
C ASN A 118 -0.42 0.74 -8.31
N ALA A 119 0.61 -0.07 -8.04
CA ALA A 119 1.03 -1.20 -8.87
C ALA A 119 0.20 -2.48 -8.65
N GLY A 120 -0.77 -2.48 -7.72
CA GLY A 120 -1.56 -3.66 -7.37
C GLY A 120 -0.83 -4.71 -6.53
N VAL A 121 0.32 -4.36 -5.94
CA VAL A 121 1.12 -5.22 -5.06
C VAL A 121 0.64 -5.06 -3.61
N ARG A 122 0.45 -6.18 -2.90
CA ARG A 122 0.10 -6.17 -1.48
C ARG A 122 1.35 -6.30 -0.61
N PRO A 123 1.45 -5.61 0.54
CA PRO A 123 2.59 -5.77 1.46
C PRO A 123 2.88 -7.23 1.83
N GLY A 124 1.83 -8.04 2.01
CA GLY A 124 1.97 -9.47 2.29
C GLY A 124 2.76 -10.26 1.23
N GLU A 125 2.70 -9.86 -0.04
CA GLU A 125 3.51 -10.48 -1.10
C GLU A 125 5.00 -10.13 -0.91
N VAL A 126 5.29 -8.90 -0.49
CA VAL A 126 6.65 -8.45 -0.18
C VAL A 126 7.17 -9.11 1.10
N TRP A 127 6.34 -9.24 2.14
CA TRP A 127 6.69 -9.98 3.37
C TRP A 127 6.99 -11.44 3.10
N ALA A 128 6.19 -12.10 2.24
CA ALA A 128 6.46 -13.46 1.81
C ALA A 128 7.81 -13.58 1.09
N GLU A 129 8.15 -12.62 0.23
CA GLU A 129 9.45 -12.57 -0.43
C GLU A 129 10.60 -12.30 0.55
N LEU A 130 10.43 -11.41 1.53
CA LEU A 130 11.42 -11.22 2.59
C LEU A 130 11.61 -12.50 3.42
N LYS A 131 10.52 -13.17 3.79
CA LYS A 131 10.56 -14.46 4.50
C LYS A 131 11.28 -15.54 3.70
N ARG A 132 11.08 -15.59 2.38
CA ARG A 132 11.79 -16.52 1.48
C ARG A 132 13.30 -16.28 1.48
N ARG A 133 13.74 -15.03 1.67
CA ARG A 133 15.17 -14.65 1.72
C ARG A 133 15.77 -14.75 3.13
N GLU A 134 14.92 -14.77 4.15
CA GLU A 134 15.36 -14.89 5.54
C GLU A 134 16.18 -16.18 5.74
N GLY A 135 17.36 -16.06 6.35
CA GLY A 135 18.28 -17.18 6.56
C GLY A 135 19.15 -17.55 5.35
N ILE A 136 18.93 -16.94 4.18
CA ILE A 136 19.84 -17.06 3.02
C ILE A 136 20.77 -15.84 3.07
N SER A 137 22.09 -16.04 3.15
CA SER A 137 23.01 -14.91 3.13
C SER A 137 22.79 -14.06 1.88
N GLY A 138 22.82 -12.73 2.01
CA GLY A 138 22.58 -11.83 0.88
C GLY A 138 23.51 -12.09 -0.31
N ILE A 139 24.69 -12.65 -0.05
CA ILE A 139 25.66 -13.10 -1.05
C ILE A 139 25.15 -14.35 -1.80
N ALA A 140 24.68 -15.38 -1.08
CA ALA A 140 24.17 -16.60 -1.68
C ALA A 140 22.89 -16.36 -2.50
N GLU A 141 22.00 -15.49 -2.01
CA GLU A 141 20.77 -15.12 -2.71
C GLU A 141 21.07 -14.31 -3.97
N LYS A 142 21.99 -13.32 -3.91
CA LYS A 142 22.48 -12.57 -5.09
C LYS A 142 23.07 -13.51 -6.14
N ALA A 143 23.88 -14.49 -5.73
CA ALA A 143 24.48 -15.48 -6.63
C ALA A 143 23.42 -16.36 -7.33
N SER A 144 22.37 -16.78 -6.62
CA SER A 144 21.28 -17.58 -7.22
C SER A 144 20.44 -16.80 -8.24
N ARG A 145 20.21 -15.50 -8.04
CA ARG A 145 19.43 -14.66 -8.97
C ARG A 145 20.16 -14.36 -10.27
N ALA A 146 21.48 -14.13 -10.20
CA ALA A 146 22.31 -13.95 -11.39
C ALA A 146 22.25 -15.15 -12.35
N ARG A 147 21.89 -16.33 -11.82
CA ARG A 147 21.73 -17.58 -12.58
C ARG A 147 20.32 -17.80 -13.14
N ALA A 148 19.31 -17.04 -12.67
CA ALA A 148 17.89 -17.30 -12.94
C ALA A 148 17.20 -16.30 -13.89
N LEU A 149 17.77 -15.11 -14.13
CA LEU A 149 17.20 -14.12 -15.05
C LEU A 149 17.86 -14.21 -16.45
N PRO A 150 17.10 -14.27 -17.56
CA PRO A 150 17.64 -13.86 -18.85
C PRO A 150 18.02 -12.38 -18.73
N ARG A 151 19.20 -12.01 -19.23
CA ARG A 151 19.66 -10.61 -19.25
C ARG A 151 18.67 -9.76 -20.05
N ALA A 152 17.66 -9.21 -19.39
CA ALA A 152 16.82 -8.16 -19.95
C ALA A 152 17.68 -6.90 -20.14
N ALA A 153 17.50 -6.26 -21.28
CA ALA A 153 18.38 -5.23 -21.81
C ALA A 153 18.69 -4.09 -20.83
N GLY A 154 19.98 -3.87 -20.59
CA GLY A 154 20.53 -2.50 -20.57
C GLY A 154 20.62 -1.74 -19.24
N LEU A 155 20.14 -2.22 -18.10
CA LEU A 155 20.36 -1.55 -16.80
C LEU A 155 21.11 -2.46 -15.83
N SER A 156 22.44 -2.45 -15.94
CA SER A 156 23.35 -3.07 -14.98
C SER A 156 23.45 -2.20 -13.73
N THR A 157 22.56 -2.38 -12.77
CA THR A 157 22.81 -1.85 -11.42
C THR A 157 23.78 -2.80 -10.72
N THR A 158 25.07 -2.48 -10.71
CA THR A 158 26.05 -3.22 -9.92
C THR A 158 25.71 -2.99 -8.45
N LYS A 159 25.08 -3.97 -7.80
CA LYS A 159 24.74 -3.90 -6.38
C LYS A 159 26.03 -3.98 -5.57
N ILE A 160 26.22 -3.04 -4.64
CA ILE A 160 27.30 -3.06 -3.65
C ILE A 160 27.24 -4.41 -2.88
N PRO A 161 28.39 -5.03 -2.56
CA PRO A 161 28.47 -6.36 -1.93
C PRO A 161 27.53 -6.58 -0.75
#